data_AF-A0A350PDA7-F1
#
_entry.id   AF-A0A350PDA7-F1
#
_cell.length_a   1.000
_cell.length_b   1.000
_cell.length_c   1.000
_cell.angle_alpha   90.00
_cell.angle_beta   90.00
_cell.angle_gamma   90.00
#
_symmetry.space_group_name_H-M   'P 1'
#
loop_
_entity.id
_entity.type
_entity.pdbx_description
1 polymer ?
#
loop_
_entity_poly.entity_id
_entity_poly.type
_entity_poly.pdbx_seq_one_letter_code
_entity_poly.pdbx_strand_id
1 'polypeptide(L)'
;IDTLEPVMNQHRLVVDPKVIEKDYKTVQDYPVETQSRYMLFHQMTRITKDKGALIHDDRLDALQMAVQYWVDFMAADAEMEIRTRKEELLDIEIENFINGVMNKKDIDSTPVWMN
;
A
#
# COMPACT_ATOMS: atom_id res chain seq x y z
N ILE A 1 -13.49 8.76 1.64
CA ILE A 1 -13.74 7.57 0.78
C ILE A 1 -12.52 7.12 0.01
N ASP A 2 -11.76 8.02 -0.60
CA ASP A 2 -10.79 7.68 -1.64
C ASP A 2 -9.69 6.70 -1.20
N THR A 3 -9.43 6.61 0.11
CA THR A 3 -8.44 5.71 0.70
C THR A 3 -9.03 4.34 1.07
N LEU A 4 -10.31 4.28 1.45
CA LEU A 4 -11.01 3.04 1.81
C LEU A 4 -11.52 2.28 0.57
N GLU A 5 -12.02 2.99 -0.44
CA GLU A 5 -12.53 2.41 -1.69
C GLU A 5 -11.56 1.41 -2.34
N PRO A 6 -10.28 1.75 -2.62
CA PRO A 6 -9.36 0.80 -3.24
C PRO A 6 -9.04 -0.40 -2.35
N VAL A 7 -8.93 -0.20 -1.03
CA VAL A 7 -8.61 -1.27 -0.06
C VAL A 7 -9.78 -2.27 0.08
N MET A 8 -11.00 -1.76 0.10
CA MET A 8 -12.22 -2.58 0.14
C MET A 8 -12.46 -3.33 -1.18
N ASN A 9 -12.29 -2.66 -2.32
CA ASN A 9 -12.45 -3.26 -3.65
C ASN A 9 -11.44 -4.38 -3.90
N GLN A 10 -10.24 -4.29 -3.31
CA GLN A 10 -9.20 -5.30 -3.42
C GLN A 10 -9.29 -6.37 -2.31
N HIS A 11 -10.36 -6.35 -1.52
CA HIS A 11 -10.63 -7.29 -0.42
C HIS A 11 -9.47 -7.41 0.58
N ARG A 12 -8.74 -6.31 0.80
CA ARG A 12 -7.61 -6.27 1.74
C ARG A 12 -7.98 -5.82 3.13
N LEU A 13 -9.17 -5.26 3.33
CA LEU A 13 -9.67 -4.93 4.66
C LEU A 13 -10.27 -6.18 5.32
N VAL A 14 -9.56 -6.75 6.29
CA VAL A 14 -10.01 -7.90 7.07
C VAL A 14 -10.35 -7.44 8.49
N VAL A 15 -11.49 -7.90 9.00
CA VAL A 15 -12.00 -7.52 10.32
C VAL A 15 -12.30 -8.77 11.14
N ASP A 16 -11.82 -8.82 12.38
CA ASP A 16 -12.15 -9.88 13.33
C ASP A 16 -13.65 -9.79 13.71
N PRO A 17 -14.41 -10.90 13.65
CA PRO A 17 -15.81 -10.94 14.09
C PRO A 17 -16.08 -10.31 15.46
N LYS A 18 -15.13 -10.39 16.40
CA LYS A 18 -15.23 -9.77 17.73
C LYS A 18 -15.36 -8.25 17.66
N VAL A 19 -14.79 -7.60 16.64
CA VAL A 19 -14.91 -6.15 16.43
C VAL A 19 -16.35 -5.80 16.06
N ILE A 20 -17.02 -6.65 15.28
CA ILE A 20 -18.44 -6.48 14.91
C ILE A 20 -19.32 -6.56 16.16
N GLU A 21 -19.10 -7.57 17.00
CA GLU A 21 -19.83 -7.69 18.27
C GLU A 21 -19.59 -6.51 19.20
N LYS A 22 -18.34 -6.03 19.25
CA LYS A 22 -17.97 -4.88 20.08
C LYS A 22 -18.66 -3.60 19.60
N ASP A 23 -18.64 -3.34 18.28
CA ASP A 23 -19.33 -2.20 17.66
C ASP A 23 -20.81 -2.18 18.03
N TYR A 24 -21.48 -3.33 17.90
CA TYR A 24 -22.89 -3.50 18.29
C TYR A 24 -23.15 -3.25 19.78
N LYS A 25 -22.27 -3.71 20.66
CA LYS A 25 -22.40 -3.49 22.11
C LYS A 25 -22.19 -2.03 22.49
N THR A 26 -21.25 -1.33 21.85
CA THR A 26 -20.94 0.07 22.17
C THR A 26 -22.04 1.06 21.79
N VAL A 27 -22.95 0.70 20.89
CA VAL A 27 -24.08 1.58 20.52
C VAL A 27 -25.32 1.37 21.38
N GLN A 28 -25.35 0.39 22.28
CA GLN A 28 -26.55 0.07 23.08
C GLN A 28 -26.98 1.19 24.03
N ASP A 29 -26.06 2.10 24.38
CA ASP A 29 -26.35 3.26 25.24
C ASP A 29 -27.14 4.36 24.50
N TYR A 30 -27.21 4.32 23.17
CA TYR A 30 -27.98 5.28 22.37
C TYR A 30 -29.45 4.86 22.22
N PRO A 31 -30.37 5.81 21.96
CA PRO A 31 -31.76 5.51 21.61
C PRO A 31 -31.84 4.58 20.40
N VAL A 32 -32.71 3.56 20.46
CA VAL A 32 -32.86 2.50 19.43
C VAL A 32 -32.98 3.06 18.01
N GLU A 33 -33.63 4.20 17.85
CA GLU A 33 -33.84 4.87 16.57
C GLU A 33 -32.55 5.42 15.92
N THR A 34 -31.54 5.73 16.74
CA THR A 34 -30.27 6.31 16.28
C THR A 34 -29.09 5.36 16.37
N GLN A 35 -29.21 4.23 17.10
CA GLN A 35 -28.14 3.22 17.28
C GLN A 35 -27.47 2.84 15.95
N SER A 36 -28.26 2.50 14.93
CA SER A 36 -27.72 2.09 13.63
C SER A 36 -26.88 3.18 12.97
N ARG A 37 -27.17 4.47 13.19
CA ARG A 37 -26.42 5.57 12.57
C ARG A 37 -24.98 5.70 13.11
N TYR A 38 -24.72 5.19 14.31
CA TYR A 38 -23.41 5.24 14.97
C TYR A 38 -22.61 3.93 14.85
N MET A 39 -23.18 2.90 14.23
CA MET A 39 -22.48 1.64 13.97
C MET A 39 -21.57 1.77 12.75
N LEU A 40 -20.30 1.37 12.89
CA LEU A 40 -19.31 1.45 11.81
C LEU A 40 -19.78 0.70 10.56
N PHE A 41 -20.28 -0.53 10.72
CA PHE A 41 -20.69 -1.36 9.58
C PHE A 41 -21.93 -0.79 8.88
N HIS A 42 -22.83 -0.17 9.62
CA HIS A 42 -23.97 0.51 9.02
C HIS A 42 -23.54 1.77 8.25
N GLN A 43 -22.58 2.55 8.79
CA GLN A 43 -21.98 3.69 8.08
C GLN A 43 -21.28 3.23 6.79
N MET A 44 -20.50 2.15 6.85
CA MET A 44 -19.81 1.57 5.69
C MET A 44 -20.75 1.13 4.56
N THR A 45 -21.94 0.60 4.86
CA THR A 45 -22.90 0.20 3.81
C THR A 45 -23.56 1.37 3.08
N ARG A 46 -23.48 2.59 3.64
CA ARG A 46 -24.15 3.79 3.13
C ARG A 46 -23.19 4.87 2.66
N ILE A 47 -21.90 4.56 2.68
CA ILE A 47 -20.86 5.50 2.31
C ILE A 47 -20.93 5.77 0.80
N THR A 48 -21.14 7.04 0.40
CA THR A 48 -21.10 7.47 -1.00
C THR A 48 -20.25 8.72 -1.15
N LYS A 49 -19.84 9.06 -2.39
CA LYS A 49 -19.05 10.27 -2.68
C LYS A 49 -19.87 11.57 -2.56
N ASP A 50 -21.18 11.46 -2.35
CA ASP A 50 -22.07 12.61 -2.26
C ASP A 50 -21.90 13.34 -0.93
N LYS A 51 -21.81 14.67 -0.99
CA LYS A 51 -21.74 15.49 0.22
C LYS A 51 -23.04 15.33 1.02
N GLY A 52 -22.92 14.91 2.28
CA GLY A 52 -24.05 14.70 3.18
C GLY A 52 -24.66 13.29 3.14
N ALA A 53 -23.99 12.32 2.50
CA ALA A 53 -24.44 10.92 2.48
C ALA A 53 -24.53 10.28 3.87
N LEU A 54 -23.71 10.75 4.82
CA LEU A 54 -23.69 10.31 6.22
C LEU A 54 -23.86 11.52 7.14
N ILE A 55 -24.73 11.38 8.15
CA ILE A 55 -24.94 12.40 9.19
C ILE A 55 -23.85 12.33 10.27
N HIS A 56 -23.36 11.12 10.53
CA HIS A 56 -22.27 10.83 11.45
C HIS A 56 -21.28 9.91 10.74
N ASP A 57 -20.01 10.29 10.76
CA ASP A 57 -18.87 9.64 10.12
C ASP A 57 -17.70 9.38 11.08
N ASP A 58 -17.87 9.69 12.37
CA ASP A 58 -16.85 9.58 13.42
C ASP A 58 -16.09 8.25 13.45
N ARG A 59 -16.80 7.11 13.40
CA ARG A 59 -16.17 5.79 13.38
C ARG A 59 -15.50 5.49 12.05
N LEU A 60 -16.12 5.94 10.97
CA LEU A 60 -15.66 5.72 9.62
C LEU A 60 -14.40 6.52 9.31
N ASP A 61 -14.31 7.76 9.80
CA ASP A 61 -13.14 8.63 9.70
C ASP A 61 -11.97 8.08 10.50
N ALA A 62 -12.23 7.57 11.72
CA ALA A 62 -11.21 6.89 12.51
C ALA A 62 -10.64 5.67 11.78
N LEU A 63 -11.49 4.87 11.14
CA LEU A 63 -11.06 3.76 10.28
C LEU A 63 -10.26 4.27 9.07
N GLN A 64 -10.72 5.34 8.43
CA GLN A 64 -10.05 5.93 7.27
C GLN A 64 -8.64 6.39 7.60
N MET A 65 -8.45 7.07 8.74
CA MET A 65 -7.15 7.49 9.23
C MET A 65 -6.23 6.30 9.52
N ALA A 66 -6.76 5.25 10.17
CA ALA A 66 -5.98 4.05 10.46
C ALA A 66 -5.53 3.33 9.18
N VAL A 67 -6.42 3.18 8.19
CA VAL A 67 -6.09 2.56 6.91
C VAL A 67 -5.06 3.40 6.15
N GLN A 68 -5.21 4.73 6.13
CA GLN A 68 -4.26 5.62 5.48
C GLN A 68 -2.85 5.45 6.04
N TYR A 69 -2.71 5.41 7.36
CA TYR A 69 -1.42 5.19 8.03
C TYR A 69 -0.73 3.90 7.54
N TRP A 70 -1.46 2.80 7.45
CA TRP A 70 -0.90 1.52 6.99
C TRP A 70 -0.58 1.52 5.49
N VAL A 71 -1.39 2.18 4.67
CA VAL A 71 -1.12 2.33 3.23
C VAL A 71 0.17 3.11 3.01
N ASP A 72 0.36 4.22 3.73
CA ASP A 72 1.58 5.04 3.63
C ASP A 72 2.81 4.27 4.11
N PHE A 73 2.68 3.51 5.20
CA PHE A 73 3.74 2.64 5.70
C PHE A 73 4.16 1.59 4.66
N MET A 74 3.21 0.89 4.05
CA MET A 74 3.49 -0.10 3.00
C MET A 74 4.08 0.53 1.73
N ALA A 75 3.68 1.76 1.39
CA ALA A 75 4.23 2.48 0.24
C ALA A 75 5.70 2.85 0.44
N ALA A 76 6.08 3.28 1.66
CA ALA A 76 7.46 3.57 2.01
C ALA A 76 8.36 2.33 1.91
N ASP A 77 7.87 1.18 2.37
CA ASP A 77 8.60 -0.09 2.27
C ASP A 77 8.82 -0.49 0.80
N ALA A 78 7.79 -0.34 -0.05
CA ALA A 78 7.90 -0.65 -1.47
C ALA A 78 8.93 0.25 -2.20
N GLU A 79 9.02 1.53 -1.85
CA GLU A 79 10.01 2.45 -2.43
C GLU A 79 11.44 2.07 -2.02
N MET A 80 11.64 1.62 -0.77
CA MET A 80 12.93 1.13 -0.30
C MET A 80 13.38 -0.09 -1.09
N GLU A 81 12.50 -1.09 -1.26
CA GLU A 81 12.78 -2.30 -2.05
C GLU A 81 13.10 -1.97 -3.52
N ILE A 82 12.36 -1.04 -4.13
CA ILE A 82 12.64 -0.57 -5.50
C ILE A 82 14.03 0.05 -5.59
N ARG A 83 14.46 0.83 -4.60
CA ARG A 83 15.80 1.44 -4.58
C ARG A 83 16.89 0.39 -4.44
N THR A 84 16.77 -0.52 -3.47
CA THR A 84 17.71 -1.64 -3.29
C THR A 84 17.85 -2.44 -4.58
N ARG A 85 16.72 -2.75 -5.24
CA ARG A 85 16.75 -3.49 -6.51
C ARG A 85 17.45 -2.73 -7.64
N LYS A 86 17.31 -1.40 -7.70
CA LYS A 86 18.02 -0.58 -8.68
C LYS A 86 19.53 -0.55 -8.43
N GLU A 87 19.95 -0.50 -7.17
CA GLU A 87 21.36 -0.55 -6.79
C GLU A 87 22.00 -1.89 -7.18
N GLU A 88 21.34 -3.02 -6.89
CA GLU A 88 21.79 -4.35 -7.32
C GLU A 88 21.95 -4.44 -8.85
N LEU A 89 20.99 -3.93 -9.61
CA LEU A 89 21.04 -3.95 -11.07
C LEU A 89 22.18 -3.07 -11.60
N LEU A 90 22.44 -1.93 -10.95
CA LEU A 90 23.56 -1.05 -11.29
C LEU A 90 24.90 -1.75 -11.07
N ASP A 91 25.07 -2.42 -9.94
CA ASP A 91 26.30 -3.16 -9.62
C ASP A 91 26.56 -4.27 -10.65
N ILE A 92 25.53 -5.02 -11.04
CA ILE A 92 25.61 -6.03 -12.11
C ILE A 92 26.03 -5.40 -13.45
N GLU A 93 25.45 -4.25 -13.82
CA GLU A 93 25.80 -3.54 -15.05
C GLU A 93 27.26 -3.08 -15.04
N ILE A 94 27.74 -2.57 -13.89
CA ILE A 94 29.13 -2.15 -13.70
C ILE A 94 30.08 -3.35 -13.81
N GLU A 95 29.78 -4.48 -13.16
CA GLU A 95 30.59 -5.69 -13.27
C GLU A 95 30.68 -6.19 -14.71
N ASN A 96 29.54 -6.23 -15.42
CA ASN A 96 29.49 -6.61 -16.83
C ASN A 96 30.32 -5.66 -17.71
N PHE A 97 30.26 -4.35 -17.45
CA PHE A 97 31.05 -3.35 -18.14
C PHE A 97 32.55 -3.55 -17.88
N ILE A 98 32.96 -3.71 -16.63
CA ILE A 98 34.36 -3.96 -16.25
C ILE A 98 34.87 -5.24 -16.93
N ASN A 99 34.11 -6.32 -16.86
CA ASN A 99 34.46 -7.59 -17.51
C ASN A 99 34.59 -7.44 -19.04
N GLY A 100 33.67 -6.70 -19.67
CA GLY A 100 33.71 -6.42 -21.10
C GLY A 100 34.90 -5.54 -21.53
N VAL A 101 35.29 -4.57 -20.71
CA VAL A 101 36.45 -3.71 -20.96
C VAL A 101 37.77 -4.46 -20.72
N MET A 102 37.85 -5.27 -19.66
CA MET A 102 39.06 -6.01 -19.30
C MET A 102 39.34 -7.16 -20.26
N ASN A 103 38.31 -7.87 -20.74
CA ASN A 103 38.47 -8.93 -21.75
C ASN A 103 38.92 -8.43 -23.14
N LYS A 104 38.85 -7.12 -23.41
CA LYS A 104 39.28 -6.56 -24.70
C LYS A 104 40.80 -6.37 -24.84
N LYS A 105 41.57 -6.49 -23.75
CA LYS A 105 43.03 -6.25 -23.76
C LYS A 105 43.89 -7.40 -24.30
N ASP A 106 43.35 -8.61 -24.45
CA ASP A 106 44.15 -9.77 -24.86
C ASP A 106 44.14 -10.08 -26.37
N ILE A 107 43.44 -9.30 -27.20
CA ILE A 107 43.29 -9.59 -28.65
C ILE A 107 44.30 -8.84 -29.54
N ASP A 108 44.99 -7.82 -29.05
CA ASP A 108 45.77 -6.90 -29.92
C ASP A 108 47.31 -7.04 -29.85
N SER A 109 47.83 -8.20 -29.45
CA SER A 109 49.29 -8.44 -29.33
C SER A 109 49.93 -9.23 -30.47
N THR A 110 49.30 -9.32 -31.66
CA THR A 110 50.00 -9.80 -32.87
C THR A 110 50.21 -8.69 -33.89
N PRO A 111 51.45 -8.21 -34.10
CA PRO A 111 51.75 -7.27 -35.17
C PRO A 111 51.67 -7.98 -36.51
N VAL A 112 50.67 -7.63 -37.32
CA VAL A 112 50.38 -8.22 -38.64
C VAL A 112 51.39 -7.79 -39.74
N TRP A 113 52.52 -7.17 -39.38
CA TRP A 113 53.47 -6.60 -40.34
C TRP A 113 54.71 -7.47 -40.62
N MET A 114 54.81 -8.68 -40.06
CA MET A 114 55.80 -9.67 -40.49
C MET A 114 55.13 -10.75 -41.37
N ASN A 115 54.99 -10.44 -42.66
CA ASN A 115 54.88 -11.41 -43.75
C ASN A 115 55.58 -10.84 -44.99
#